data_AF-A0A178IPU0-F1
#
_entry.id   AF-A0A178IPU0-F1
#
_cell.length_a   1.000
_cell.length_b   1.000
_cell.length_c   1.000
_cell.angle_alpha   90.00
_cell.angle_beta   90.00
_cell.angle_gamma   90.00
#
_symmetry.space_group_name_H-M   'P 1'
#
loop_
_entity.id
_entity.type
_entity.pdbx_description
1 polymer ?
#
loop_
_entity_poly.entity_id
_entity_poly.type
_entity_poly.pdbx_seq_one_letter_code
_entity_poly.pdbx_strand_id
1 'polypeptide(L)'
;MNRAPLLFLGIFFTLAFSWTGIVLINQISYGRLQPVYDENEDKTFPLALPGLAAEGKLVYQDLGCIYCHTQQVRRPGYGTDTLRNWGERQSVARDYIRDGRVLLGTMRTGPDLRNIGSRQVGDAGREWHYKHLYDPTITSPGSIMPPFAFLFETRKIVGEPSPKAIHRGLPPQYQPPAGYEIVPSHRAEALVEYLLNLKDTYTYPEETKRVYIDLNAPAAPPPAAAGATATGTAGTAPSSSGTAAPAAATGTTGTAAPAKEAAP
;
A
#
# COMPACT_ATOMS: atom_id res chain seq x y z
N MET A 1 -11.33 59.11 17.01
CA MET A 1 -11.85 58.22 15.94
C MET A 1 -11.96 56.80 16.52
N ASN A 2 -13.16 56.25 16.64
CA ASN A 2 -13.38 54.95 17.27
C ASN A 2 -12.98 53.82 16.29
N ARG A 3 -11.79 53.25 16.47
CA ARG A 3 -11.30 52.11 15.66
C ARG A 3 -11.75 50.75 16.20
N ALA A 4 -12.44 50.72 17.33
CA ALA A 4 -12.91 49.48 17.97
C ALA A 4 -13.74 48.58 17.03
N PRO A 5 -14.69 49.09 16.20
CA PRO A 5 -15.43 48.24 15.27
C PRO A 5 -14.53 47.60 14.21
N LEU A 6 -13.51 48.33 13.75
CA LEU A 6 -12.59 47.87 12.71
C LEU A 6 -11.63 46.79 13.25
N LEU A 7 -11.16 46.96 14.49
CA LEU A 7 -10.38 45.94 15.20
C LEU A 7 -11.21 44.69 15.48
N PHE A 8 -12.46 44.85 15.90
CA PHE A 8 -13.37 43.73 16.13
C PHE A 8 -13.61 42.92 14.86
N LEU A 9 -13.93 43.58 13.74
CA LEU A 9 -14.13 42.92 12.45
C LEU A 9 -12.87 42.17 12.01
N GLY A 10 -11.68 42.80 12.13
CA GLY A 10 -10.42 42.14 11.80
C GLY A 10 -10.20 40.86 12.60
N ILE A 11 -10.33 40.92 13.93
CA ILE A 11 -10.18 39.75 14.81
C ILE A 11 -11.21 38.67 14.47
N PHE A 12 -12.48 39.07 14.31
CA PHE A 12 -13.55 38.14 13.97
C PHE A 12 -13.27 37.42 12.65
N PHE A 13 -12.86 38.14 11.59
CA PHE A 13 -12.54 37.52 10.30
C PHE A 13 -11.36 36.57 10.39
N THR A 14 -10.30 36.91 11.14
CA THR A 14 -9.17 36.01 11.34
C THR A 14 -9.60 34.71 12.04
N LEU A 15 -10.41 34.81 13.10
CA LEU A 15 -10.92 33.64 13.81
C LEU A 15 -11.88 32.82 12.96
N ALA A 16 -12.82 33.46 12.26
CA ALA A 16 -13.80 32.80 11.41
C ALA A 16 -13.13 32.10 10.21
N PHE A 17 -12.14 32.74 9.58
CA PHE A 17 -11.36 32.14 8.50
C PHE A 17 -10.55 30.93 9.01
N SER A 18 -9.89 31.06 10.17
CA SER A 18 -9.17 29.97 10.81
C SER A 18 -10.08 28.78 11.15
N TRP A 19 -11.22 29.03 11.79
CA TRP A 19 -12.21 28.01 12.11
C TRP A 19 -12.78 27.35 10.85
N THR A 20 -13.05 28.14 9.81
CA THR A 20 -13.57 27.61 8.54
C THR A 20 -12.54 26.68 7.88
N GLY A 21 -11.28 27.11 7.81
CA GLY A 21 -10.20 26.32 7.20
C GLY A 21 -9.87 25.03 7.94
N ILE A 22 -9.86 25.08 9.28
CA ILE A 22 -9.40 23.95 10.12
C ILE A 22 -10.55 23.04 10.52
N VAL A 23 -11.73 23.57 10.82
CA VAL A 23 -12.86 22.80 11.36
C VAL A 23 -13.90 22.51 10.30
N LEU A 24 -14.48 23.56 9.68
CA LEU A 24 -15.63 23.40 8.79
C LEU A 24 -15.29 22.61 7.53
N ILE A 25 -14.18 22.93 6.86
CA ILE A 25 -13.77 22.23 5.63
C ILE A 25 -13.53 20.74 5.91
N ASN A 26 -12.79 20.40 6.97
CA ASN A 26 -12.54 19.01 7.33
C ASN A 26 -13.84 18.26 7.67
N GLN A 27 -14.78 18.91 8.36
CA GLN A 27 -16.08 18.32 8.68
C GLN A 27 -16.92 18.05 7.40
N ILE A 28 -16.88 18.95 6.42
CA ILE A 28 -17.55 18.78 5.14
C ILE A 28 -16.89 17.66 4.31
N SER A 29 -15.56 17.60 4.30
CA SER A 29 -14.79 16.63 3.50
C SER A 29 -14.82 15.21 4.05
N TYR A 30 -14.67 15.04 5.36
CA TYR A 30 -14.45 13.72 5.99
C TYR A 30 -15.46 13.38 7.08
N GLY A 31 -16.09 14.38 7.70
CA GLY A 31 -16.99 14.17 8.84
C GLY A 31 -18.25 13.35 8.55
N ARG A 32 -18.54 13.10 7.27
CA ARG A 32 -19.66 12.27 6.80
C ARG A 32 -19.24 10.85 6.39
N LEU A 33 -17.97 10.50 6.48
CA LEU A 33 -17.52 9.14 6.18
C LEU A 33 -18.07 8.19 7.24
N GLN A 34 -18.76 7.14 6.78
CA GLN A 34 -19.34 6.09 7.62
C GLN A 34 -18.84 4.72 7.14
N PRO A 35 -18.84 3.69 7.98
CA PRO A 35 -18.57 2.34 7.49
C PRO A 35 -19.60 1.92 6.42
N VAL A 36 -19.16 1.14 5.42
CA VAL A 36 -20.02 0.63 4.34
C VAL A 36 -20.28 -0.84 4.60
N TYR A 37 -21.55 -1.24 4.62
CA TYR A 37 -21.94 -2.65 4.67
C TYR A 37 -22.02 -3.20 3.25
N ASP A 38 -21.38 -4.34 3.02
CA ASP A 38 -21.42 -5.09 1.76
C ASP A 38 -22.28 -6.35 1.95
N GLU A 39 -23.33 -6.47 1.15
CA GLU A 39 -24.26 -7.59 1.20
C GLU A 39 -23.64 -8.90 0.70
N ASN A 40 -22.63 -8.85 -0.19
CA ASN A 40 -22.01 -10.06 -0.75
C ASN A 40 -21.05 -10.70 0.26
N GLU A 41 -20.36 -9.89 1.04
CA GLU A 41 -19.42 -10.35 2.07
C GLU A 41 -20.04 -10.48 3.47
N ASP A 42 -21.28 -10.00 3.65
CA ASP A 42 -21.98 -9.87 4.93
C ASP A 42 -21.13 -9.18 6.01
N LYS A 43 -20.44 -8.10 5.61
CA LYS A 43 -19.45 -7.41 6.45
C LYS A 43 -19.52 -5.90 6.30
N THR A 44 -19.08 -5.21 7.35
CA THR A 44 -18.95 -3.75 7.35
C THR A 44 -17.49 -3.33 7.27
N PHE A 45 -17.14 -2.55 6.24
CA PHE A 45 -15.81 -2.03 5.96
C PHE A 45 -15.62 -0.56 6.38
N PRO A 46 -14.42 -0.17 6.85
CA PRO A 46 -13.27 -1.02 7.16
C PRO A 46 -13.58 -1.96 8.34
N LEU A 47 -12.93 -3.12 8.38
CA LEU A 47 -13.14 -4.11 9.45
C LEU A 47 -12.71 -3.54 10.81
N ALA A 48 -13.34 -4.02 11.89
CA ALA A 48 -12.97 -3.60 13.24
C ALA A 48 -11.69 -4.34 13.62
N LEU A 49 -10.74 -3.61 14.21
CA LEU A 49 -9.50 -4.21 14.65
C LEU A 49 -9.77 -5.09 15.89
N PRO A 50 -9.46 -6.41 15.86
CA PRO A 50 -9.65 -7.28 17.02
C PRO A 50 -8.83 -6.82 18.24
N GLY A 51 -9.22 -7.23 19.45
CA GLY A 51 -8.60 -6.76 20.70
C GLY A 51 -7.07 -6.92 20.76
N LEU A 52 -6.56 -8.09 20.38
CA LEU A 52 -5.11 -8.36 20.37
C LEU A 52 -4.37 -7.54 19.29
N ALA A 53 -5.00 -7.33 18.13
CA ALA A 53 -4.46 -6.47 17.07
C ALA A 53 -4.49 -4.98 17.46
N ALA A 54 -5.47 -4.55 18.26
CA ALA A 54 -5.50 -3.19 18.80
C ALA A 54 -4.35 -2.95 19.80
N GLU A 55 -4.02 -3.93 20.64
CA GLU A 55 -2.81 -3.90 21.48
C GLU A 55 -1.55 -3.90 20.61
N GLY A 56 -1.52 -4.71 19.55
CA GLY A 56 -0.41 -4.76 18.59
C GLY A 56 -0.13 -3.43 17.91
N LYS A 57 -1.17 -2.63 17.63
CA LYS A 57 -1.03 -1.27 17.12
C LYS A 57 -0.27 -0.37 18.10
N LEU A 58 -0.48 -0.54 19.41
CA LEU A 58 0.28 0.20 20.43
C LEU A 58 1.74 -0.26 20.45
N VAL A 59 1.99 -1.56 20.31
CA VAL A 59 3.37 -2.08 20.18
C VAL A 59 4.05 -1.52 18.93
N TYR A 60 3.36 -1.45 17.79
CA TYR A 60 3.88 -0.85 16.56
C TYR A 60 4.27 0.63 16.75
N GLN A 61 3.49 1.38 17.54
CA GLN A 61 3.78 2.77 17.90
C GLN A 61 4.98 2.87 18.83
N ASP A 62 5.04 2.04 19.87
CA ASP A 62 6.12 2.01 20.86
C ASP A 62 7.48 1.69 20.24
N LEU A 63 7.49 0.75 19.28
CA LEU A 63 8.71 0.36 18.55
C LEU A 63 9.11 1.34 17.45
N GLY A 64 8.33 2.39 17.21
CA GLY A 64 8.64 3.41 16.21
C GLY A 64 8.62 2.89 14.77
N CYS A 65 7.88 1.80 14.47
CA CYS A 65 7.85 1.21 13.14
C CYS A 65 7.44 2.21 12.04
N ILE A 66 6.63 3.21 12.40
CA ILE A 66 6.19 4.32 11.52
C ILE A 66 7.34 5.16 10.94
N TYR A 67 8.50 5.19 11.59
CA TYR A 67 9.65 5.95 11.09
C TYR A 67 10.28 5.33 9.83
N CYS A 68 10.07 4.03 9.60
CA CYS A 68 10.61 3.32 8.44
C CYS A 68 9.52 2.86 7.47
N HIS A 69 8.29 2.65 7.95
CA HIS A 69 7.20 2.08 7.19
C HIS A 69 6.01 3.03 7.13
N THR A 70 5.50 3.22 5.92
CA THR A 70 4.20 3.88 5.71
C THR A 70 3.06 2.87 5.83
N GLN A 71 1.87 3.37 6.10
CA GLN A 71 0.62 2.64 5.96
C GLN A 71 -0.35 3.43 5.09
N GLN A 72 0.08 3.73 3.86
CA GLN A 72 -0.69 4.47 2.87
C GLN A 72 -0.24 4.06 1.47
N VAL A 73 -0.99 3.16 0.83
CA VAL A 73 -0.73 2.79 -0.56
C VAL A 73 -1.07 3.97 -1.46
N ARG A 74 -0.10 4.40 -2.27
CA ARG A 74 -0.29 5.54 -3.18
C ARG A 74 -1.20 5.18 -4.35
N ARG A 75 -1.81 6.22 -4.91
CA ARG A 75 -2.57 6.15 -6.16
C ARG A 75 -1.72 5.55 -7.29
N PRO A 76 -2.30 4.69 -8.16
CA PRO A 76 -1.66 4.30 -9.41
C PRO A 76 -1.14 5.51 -10.21
N GLY A 77 0.06 5.37 -10.79
CA GLY A 77 0.78 6.46 -11.46
C GLY A 77 1.58 7.38 -10.54
N TYR A 78 1.40 7.29 -9.21
CA TYR A 78 2.18 8.04 -8.22
C TYR A 78 3.10 7.10 -7.44
N GLY A 79 4.34 6.97 -7.92
CA GLY A 79 5.31 6.02 -7.38
C GLY A 79 5.11 4.59 -7.92
N THR A 80 5.60 3.61 -7.18
CA THR A 80 5.74 2.22 -7.66
C THR A 80 5.06 1.20 -6.73
N ASP A 81 4.09 1.63 -5.93
CA ASP A 81 3.49 0.78 -4.88
C ASP A 81 2.75 -0.42 -5.47
N THR A 82 1.94 -0.20 -6.51
CA THR A 82 1.24 -1.27 -7.24
C THR A 82 2.23 -2.20 -7.96
N LEU A 83 3.28 -1.65 -8.57
CA LEU A 83 4.32 -2.45 -9.24
C LEU A 83 5.13 -3.31 -8.27
N ARG A 84 5.30 -2.85 -7.02
CA ARG A 84 5.93 -3.60 -5.93
C ARG A 84 4.97 -4.53 -5.20
N ASN A 85 3.72 -4.61 -5.66
CA ASN A 85 2.65 -5.38 -5.05
C ASN A 85 2.50 -5.06 -3.55
N TRP A 86 2.52 -3.78 -3.16
CA TRP A 86 2.33 -3.37 -1.76
C TRP A 86 0.87 -3.23 -1.36
N GLY A 87 -0.03 -3.16 -2.33
CA GLY A 87 -1.47 -3.20 -2.15
C GLY A 87 -2.18 -3.25 -3.51
N GLU A 88 -3.37 -3.83 -3.53
CA GLU A 88 -4.18 -4.03 -4.75
C GLU A 88 -4.83 -2.73 -5.23
N ARG A 89 -5.11 -1.81 -4.30
CA ARG A 89 -5.63 -0.47 -4.56
C ARG A 89 -4.93 0.59 -3.71
N GLN A 90 -5.13 1.86 -4.07
CA GLN A 90 -4.74 2.98 -3.21
C GLN A 90 -5.49 2.97 -1.88
N SER A 91 -4.84 3.49 -0.84
CA SER A 91 -5.51 3.80 0.41
C SER A 91 -6.41 5.03 0.26
N VAL A 92 -7.55 5.01 0.94
CA VAL A 92 -8.49 6.13 0.98
C VAL A 92 -8.84 6.53 2.38
N ALA A 93 -9.40 7.74 2.54
CA ALA A 93 -9.80 8.26 3.84
C ALA A 93 -10.73 7.31 4.62
N ARG A 94 -11.60 6.56 3.92
CA ARG A 94 -12.54 5.63 4.56
C ARG A 94 -11.85 4.47 5.27
N ASP A 95 -10.68 4.04 4.81
CA ASP A 95 -9.90 2.97 5.44
C ASP A 95 -9.50 3.31 6.89
N TYR A 96 -9.40 4.60 7.21
CA TYR A 96 -8.90 5.09 8.48
C TYR A 96 -9.99 5.59 9.43
N ILE A 97 -11.29 5.46 9.09
CA ILE A 97 -12.36 6.05 9.92
C ILE A 97 -12.51 5.39 11.30
N ARG A 98 -12.00 4.16 11.45
CA ARG A 98 -11.95 3.43 12.73
C ARG A 98 -10.66 3.68 13.51
N ASP A 99 -9.68 4.37 12.92
CA ASP A 99 -8.40 4.66 13.54
C ASP A 99 -8.46 5.95 14.38
N GLY A 100 -8.44 5.82 15.70
CA GLY A 100 -8.36 7.00 16.59
C GLY A 100 -7.06 7.81 16.42
N ARG A 101 -5.98 7.16 15.98
CA ARG A 101 -4.75 7.80 15.47
C ARG A 101 -4.32 7.09 14.20
N VAL A 102 -4.12 7.88 13.14
CA VAL A 102 -3.76 7.39 11.80
C VAL A 102 -2.23 7.30 11.69
N LEU A 103 -1.72 6.17 11.19
CA LEU A 103 -0.29 5.87 11.10
C LEU A 103 0.21 5.86 9.65
N LEU A 104 -0.01 6.97 8.93
CA LEU A 104 0.34 7.05 7.50
C LEU A 104 1.85 6.86 7.24
N GLY A 105 2.69 7.37 8.15
CA GLY A 105 4.15 7.43 7.98
C GLY A 105 4.59 8.52 6.99
N THR A 106 5.86 8.93 7.07
CA THR A 106 6.44 9.97 6.19
C THR A 106 7.67 9.51 5.44
N MET A 107 8.29 8.40 5.86
CA MET A 107 9.47 7.83 5.24
C MET A 107 9.26 6.36 4.90
N ARG A 108 9.90 5.91 3.83
CA ARG A 108 9.80 4.55 3.26
C ARG A 108 11.15 3.92 3.11
N THR A 109 11.84 3.79 4.24
CA THR A 109 13.07 3.01 4.34
C THR A 109 12.76 1.52 4.13
N GLY A 110 11.64 1.06 4.70
CA GLY A 110 11.05 -0.24 4.42
C GLY A 110 9.80 -0.17 3.53
N PRO A 111 9.20 -1.33 3.19
CA PRO A 111 7.95 -1.40 2.42
C PRO A 111 6.77 -0.72 3.11
N ASP A 112 5.78 -0.28 2.33
CA ASP A 112 4.47 0.06 2.88
C ASP A 112 3.80 -1.19 3.49
N LEU A 113 3.14 -1.01 4.63
CA LEU A 113 2.55 -2.10 5.42
C LEU A 113 1.02 -2.09 5.44
N ARG A 114 0.33 -1.15 4.80
CA ARG A 114 -1.14 -1.04 4.93
C ARG A 114 -1.89 -2.29 4.48
N ASN A 115 -1.30 -3.02 3.53
CA ASN A 115 -1.81 -4.28 2.99
C ASN A 115 -0.80 -5.43 3.19
N ILE A 116 -0.03 -5.45 4.29
CA ILE A 116 0.87 -6.58 4.55
C ILE A 116 0.12 -7.87 4.90
N GLY A 117 -1.04 -7.77 5.56
CA GLY A 117 -1.86 -8.91 5.94
C GLY A 117 -2.54 -9.63 4.76
N SER A 118 -2.70 -8.97 3.61
CA SER A 118 -3.13 -9.64 2.36
C SER A 118 -1.98 -10.35 1.64
N ARG A 119 -0.73 -9.99 1.94
CA ARG A 119 0.47 -10.59 1.34
C ARG A 119 1.02 -11.74 2.18
N GLN A 120 0.92 -11.62 3.49
CA GLN A 120 1.34 -12.64 4.46
C GLN A 120 0.09 -13.27 5.08
N VAL A 121 -0.49 -14.24 4.38
CA VAL A 121 -1.80 -14.83 4.74
C VAL A 121 -1.66 -16.05 5.65
N GLY A 122 -2.59 -16.18 6.60
CA GLY A 122 -2.75 -17.38 7.42
C GLY A 122 -1.54 -17.67 8.33
N ASP A 123 -1.38 -18.94 8.70
CA ASP A 123 -0.35 -19.35 9.65
C ASP A 123 1.07 -19.24 9.08
N ALA A 124 1.24 -19.46 7.77
CA ALA A 124 2.52 -19.25 7.09
C ALA A 124 2.94 -17.78 7.12
N GLY A 125 2.00 -16.85 6.90
CA GLY A 125 2.25 -15.41 7.03
C GLY A 125 2.63 -15.01 8.46
N ARG A 126 1.96 -15.58 9.46
CA ARG A 126 2.31 -15.37 10.88
C ARG A 126 3.74 -15.85 11.19
N GLU A 127 4.10 -17.04 10.71
CA GLU A 127 5.45 -17.59 10.89
C GLU A 127 6.50 -16.71 10.20
N TRP A 128 6.22 -16.22 8.99
CA TRP A 128 7.08 -15.27 8.27
C TRP A 128 7.30 -14.00 9.10
N HIS A 129 6.24 -13.43 9.67
CA HIS A 129 6.32 -12.24 10.51
C HIS A 129 7.16 -12.47 11.77
N TYR A 130 7.00 -13.59 12.46
CA TYR A 130 7.83 -13.89 13.62
C TYR A 130 9.31 -14.00 13.26
N LYS A 131 9.65 -14.69 12.17
CA LYS A 131 11.05 -14.78 11.69
C LYS A 131 11.59 -13.41 11.31
N HIS A 132 10.82 -12.62 10.57
CA HIS A 132 11.23 -11.28 10.14
C HIS A 132 11.44 -10.34 11.32
N LEU A 133 10.59 -10.40 12.35
CA LEU A 133 10.77 -9.57 13.55
C LEU A 133 11.93 -10.06 14.42
N TYR A 134 12.16 -11.37 14.49
CA TYR A 134 13.29 -11.94 15.24
C TYR A 134 14.62 -11.49 14.63
N ASP A 135 14.80 -11.73 13.33
CA ASP A 135 15.89 -11.16 12.53
C ASP A 135 15.41 -10.94 11.07
N PRO A 136 15.29 -9.67 10.63
CA PRO A 136 14.80 -9.35 9.30
C PRO A 136 15.63 -9.95 8.15
N THR A 137 16.90 -10.24 8.39
CA THR A 137 17.80 -10.82 7.37
C THR A 137 17.46 -12.26 7.03
N ILE A 138 16.72 -12.97 7.90
CA ILE A 138 16.26 -14.34 7.67
C ILE A 138 15.30 -14.42 6.49
N THR A 139 14.36 -13.48 6.41
CA THR A 139 13.33 -13.48 5.36
C THR A 139 13.58 -12.44 4.28
N SER A 140 14.49 -11.50 4.52
CA SER A 140 14.86 -10.44 3.58
C SER A 140 16.37 -10.22 3.62
N PRO A 141 17.16 -10.99 2.84
CA PRO A 141 18.62 -10.85 2.82
C PRO A 141 19.06 -9.41 2.53
N GLY A 142 19.97 -8.87 3.35
CA GLY A 142 20.42 -7.48 3.24
C GLY A 142 19.45 -6.44 3.80
N SER A 143 18.41 -6.85 4.54
CA SER A 143 17.52 -5.91 5.24
C SER A 143 18.31 -5.03 6.21
N ILE A 144 17.96 -3.74 6.22
CA ILE A 144 18.48 -2.74 7.16
C ILE A 144 17.53 -2.50 8.35
N MET A 145 16.41 -3.23 8.42
CA MET A 145 15.50 -3.17 9.56
C MET A 145 16.22 -3.72 10.80
N PRO A 146 16.15 -3.03 11.96
CA PRO A 146 16.70 -3.56 13.20
C PRO A 146 16.01 -4.86 13.64
N PRO A 147 16.73 -5.85 14.19
CA PRO A 147 16.12 -7.03 14.75
C PRO A 147 15.37 -6.70 16.05
N PHE A 148 14.17 -7.25 16.22
CA PHE A 148 13.37 -7.18 17.44
C PHE A 148 13.40 -8.51 18.20
N ALA A 149 14.57 -9.17 18.22
CA ALA A 149 14.79 -10.42 18.94
C ALA A 149 14.41 -10.34 20.44
N PHE A 150 14.45 -9.15 21.05
CA PHE A 150 14.02 -8.93 22.45
C PHE A 150 12.52 -9.16 22.68
N LEU A 151 11.69 -9.25 21.63
CA LEU A 151 10.30 -9.65 21.74
C LEU A 151 10.12 -11.17 21.82
N PHE A 152 11.22 -11.95 21.82
CA PHE A 152 11.21 -13.40 21.82
C PHE A 152 12.03 -13.92 23.01
N GLU A 153 11.60 -15.06 23.55
CA GLU A 153 12.24 -15.72 24.68
C GLU A 153 12.74 -17.10 24.26
N THR A 154 14.02 -17.37 24.52
CA THR A 154 14.58 -18.71 24.39
C THR A 154 14.39 -19.46 25.71
N ARG A 155 13.60 -20.53 25.69
CA ARG A 155 13.31 -21.33 26.87
C ARG A 155 13.48 -22.83 26.61
N LYS A 156 13.70 -23.60 27.67
CA LYS A 156 13.81 -25.06 27.58
C LYS A 156 12.44 -25.66 27.28
N ILE A 157 12.39 -26.63 26.38
CA ILE A 157 11.18 -27.39 26.08
C ILE A 157 10.87 -28.29 27.28
N VAL A 158 9.69 -28.12 27.86
CA VAL A 158 9.18 -28.95 28.95
C VAL A 158 7.91 -29.65 28.44
N GLY A 159 8.06 -30.90 28.01
CA GLY A 159 6.98 -31.65 27.35
C GLY A 159 6.94 -31.36 25.85
N GLU A 160 5.79 -30.92 25.36
CA GLU A 160 5.60 -30.61 23.94
C GLU A 160 6.08 -29.17 23.60
N PRO A 161 6.67 -28.95 22.42
CA PRO A 161 7.00 -27.61 21.94
C PRO A 161 5.76 -26.71 21.85
N SER A 162 5.97 -25.41 22.08
CA SER A 162 4.93 -24.41 21.90
C SER A 162 4.47 -24.37 20.44
N PRO A 163 3.16 -24.37 20.15
CA PRO A 163 2.67 -24.25 18.78
C PRO A 163 3.03 -22.90 18.13
N LYS A 164 3.46 -21.91 18.93
CA LYS A 164 3.85 -20.58 18.47
C LYS A 164 5.35 -20.37 18.36
N ALA A 165 6.16 -21.37 18.75
CA ALA A 165 7.60 -21.21 18.72
C ALA A 165 8.12 -21.10 17.27
N ILE A 166 9.18 -20.30 17.07
CA ILE A 166 9.87 -20.21 15.80
C ILE A 166 10.91 -21.34 15.74
N HIS A 167 10.55 -22.48 15.16
CA HIS A 167 11.47 -23.61 15.02
C HIS A 167 11.57 -24.15 13.59
N ARG A 168 10.52 -24.00 12.79
CA ARG A 168 10.52 -24.51 11.41
C ARG A 168 11.27 -23.54 10.49
N GLY A 169 12.20 -24.06 9.68
CA GLY A 169 12.84 -23.31 8.60
C GLY A 169 13.72 -22.12 9.03
N LEU A 170 14.25 -22.11 10.26
CA LEU A 170 15.31 -21.18 10.66
C LEU A 170 16.67 -21.66 10.10
N PRO A 171 17.49 -20.75 9.55
CA PRO A 171 18.86 -21.09 9.16
C PRO A 171 19.67 -21.64 10.34
N PRO A 172 20.68 -22.52 10.12
CA PRO A 172 21.40 -23.20 11.20
C PRO A 172 21.96 -22.28 12.28
N GLN A 173 22.41 -21.09 11.91
CA GLN A 173 22.97 -20.09 12.83
C GLN A 173 21.94 -19.46 13.79
N TYR A 174 20.64 -19.57 13.52
CA TYR A 174 19.55 -19.05 14.35
C TYR A 174 18.81 -20.14 15.12
N GLN A 175 19.22 -21.40 14.98
CA GLN A 175 18.57 -22.49 15.69
C GLN A 175 18.93 -22.43 17.18
N PRO A 176 17.94 -22.60 18.08
CA PRO A 176 18.23 -22.70 19.50
C PRO A 176 19.03 -23.98 19.80
N PRO A 177 19.76 -24.03 20.93
CA PRO A 177 20.40 -25.25 21.38
C PRO A 177 19.42 -26.42 21.50
N ALA A 178 19.91 -27.66 21.38
CA ALA A 178 19.08 -28.85 21.50
C ALA A 178 18.27 -28.85 22.81
N GLY A 179 16.95 -29.05 22.70
CA GLY A 179 16.02 -29.01 23.83
C GLY A 179 15.54 -27.61 24.24
N TYR A 180 15.86 -26.57 23.47
CA TYR A 180 15.34 -25.21 23.64
C TYR A 180 14.46 -24.81 22.46
N GLU A 181 13.52 -23.89 22.72
CA GLU A 181 12.64 -23.28 21.74
C GLU A 181 12.68 -21.75 21.89
N ILE A 182 12.39 -21.04 20.80
CA ILE A 182 12.25 -19.58 20.80
C ILE A 182 10.76 -19.26 20.67
N VAL A 183 10.19 -18.58 21.66
CA VAL A 183 8.76 -18.31 21.75
C VAL A 183 8.50 -16.80 21.65
N PRO A 184 7.53 -16.35 20.86
CA PRO A 184 7.14 -14.94 20.85
C PRO A 184 6.56 -14.56 22.21
N SER A 185 6.96 -13.40 22.73
CA SER A 185 6.27 -12.76 23.84
C SER A 185 4.86 -12.32 23.43
N HIS A 186 4.02 -12.01 24.41
CA HIS A 186 2.68 -11.44 24.16
C HIS A 186 2.75 -10.19 23.25
N ARG A 187 3.77 -9.35 23.42
CA ARG A 187 3.97 -8.16 22.57
C ARG A 187 4.29 -8.51 21.12
N ALA A 188 5.08 -9.57 20.87
CA ALA A 188 5.31 -10.07 19.51
C ALA A 188 4.02 -10.60 18.89
N GLU A 189 3.25 -11.40 19.64
CA GLU A 189 1.96 -11.92 19.15
C GLU A 189 1.00 -10.79 18.79
N ALA A 190 0.82 -9.82 19.70
CA ALA A 190 -0.02 -8.66 19.47
C ALA A 190 0.41 -7.90 18.20
N LEU A 191 1.70 -7.59 18.07
CA LEU A 191 2.24 -6.89 16.91
C LEU A 191 1.98 -7.65 15.60
N VAL A 192 2.20 -8.97 15.57
CA VAL A 192 1.94 -9.76 14.36
C VAL A 192 0.45 -9.81 14.04
N GLU A 193 -0.43 -9.95 15.03
CA GLU A 193 -1.87 -9.89 14.80
C GLU A 193 -2.32 -8.53 14.26
N TYR A 194 -1.68 -7.43 14.69
CA TYR A 194 -1.90 -6.12 14.08
C TYR A 194 -1.50 -6.11 12.60
N LEU A 195 -0.30 -6.57 12.26
CA LEU A 195 0.20 -6.60 10.88
C LEU A 195 -0.68 -7.48 9.98
N LEU A 196 -1.14 -8.64 10.46
CA LEU A 196 -2.05 -9.53 9.73
C LEU A 196 -3.45 -8.93 9.51
N ASN A 197 -3.85 -7.95 10.33
CA ASN A 197 -5.10 -7.21 10.16
C ASN A 197 -4.96 -5.95 9.30
N LEU A 198 -3.75 -5.58 8.87
CA LEU A 198 -3.54 -4.54 7.85
C LEU A 198 -3.80 -5.13 6.45
N LYS A 199 -5.07 -5.16 6.05
CA LYS A 199 -5.56 -5.80 4.82
C LYS A 199 -6.78 -5.07 4.22
N ASP A 200 -6.60 -3.81 3.87
CA ASP A 200 -7.62 -3.02 3.17
C ASP A 200 -7.68 -3.35 1.67
N THR A 201 -8.28 -4.50 1.35
CA THR A 201 -8.49 -4.97 -0.03
C THR A 201 -9.88 -4.62 -0.58
N TYR A 202 -10.86 -4.32 0.29
CA TYR A 202 -12.22 -3.99 -0.13
C TYR A 202 -12.26 -2.68 -0.94
N THR A 203 -12.80 -2.71 -2.15
CA THR A 203 -12.92 -1.53 -3.01
C THR A 203 -14.30 -0.89 -2.85
N TYR A 204 -14.36 0.35 -2.36
CA TYR A 204 -15.63 1.01 -2.12
C TYR A 204 -16.31 1.45 -3.45
N PRO A 205 -17.66 1.41 -3.55
CA PRO A 205 -18.40 1.77 -4.76
C PRO A 205 -18.15 3.19 -5.30
N GLU A 206 -17.77 4.14 -4.44
CA GLU A 206 -17.39 5.50 -4.86
C GLU A 206 -16.03 5.58 -5.56
N GLU A 207 -15.15 4.61 -5.35
CA GLU A 207 -13.80 4.59 -5.94
C GLU A 207 -13.80 4.03 -7.34
N THR A 208 -14.67 3.07 -7.64
CA THR A 208 -14.81 2.52 -9.00
C THR A 208 -15.20 3.60 -10.02
N LYS A 209 -15.83 4.69 -9.55
CA LYS A 209 -16.18 5.86 -10.37
C LYS A 209 -15.01 6.81 -10.60
N ARG A 210 -13.97 6.76 -9.77
CA ARG A 210 -12.76 7.57 -9.91
C ARG A 210 -11.78 6.81 -10.80
N VAL A 211 -12.02 6.85 -12.11
CA VAL A 211 -11.06 6.34 -13.10
C VAL A 211 -9.78 7.16 -12.97
N TYR A 212 -8.78 6.56 -12.34
CA TYR A 212 -7.45 7.14 -12.30
C TYR A 212 -6.85 6.97 -13.69
N ILE A 213 -6.54 8.08 -14.36
CA ILE A 213 -5.82 8.07 -15.63
C ILE A 213 -4.57 7.22 -15.43
N ASP A 214 -4.53 6.07 -16.10
CA ASP A 214 -3.32 5.27 -16.24
C ASP A 214 -2.41 6.03 -17.20
N LEU A 215 -1.38 6.68 -16.66
CA LEU A 215 -0.41 7.44 -17.45
C LEU A 215 0.45 6.51 -18.34
N ASN A 216 0.40 5.20 -18.11
CA ASN A 216 1.10 4.18 -18.89
C ASN A 216 0.15 3.37 -19.80
N ALA A 217 -1.16 3.63 -19.78
CA ALA A 217 -2.07 3.00 -20.73
C ALA A 217 -1.71 3.46 -22.14
N PRO A 218 -1.64 2.55 -23.12
CA PRO A 218 -1.46 2.95 -24.51
C PRO A 218 -2.61 3.89 -24.89
N ALA A 219 -2.26 5.03 -25.51
CA ALA A 219 -3.23 6.01 -25.95
C ALA A 219 -4.33 5.29 -26.75
N ALA A 220 -5.59 5.50 -26.35
CA ALA A 220 -6.71 4.95 -27.10
C ALA A 220 -6.58 5.37 -28.57
N PRO A 221 -6.73 4.45 -29.53
CA PRO A 221 -6.68 4.81 -30.93
C PRO A 221 -7.75 5.89 -31.19
N PRO A 222 -7.44 6.92 -32.00
CA PRO A 222 -8.41 7.96 -32.31
C PRO A 222 -9.69 7.32 -32.85
N PRO A 223 -10.88 7.84 -32.49
CA PRO A 223 -12.13 7.28 -32.97
C PRO A 223 -12.09 7.23 -34.50
N ALA A 224 -12.36 6.04 -35.05
CA ALA A 224 -12.42 5.84 -36.48
C ALA A 224 -13.36 6.89 -37.07
N ALA A 225 -12.85 7.69 -38.01
CA ALA A 225 -13.62 8.69 -38.70
C ALA A 225 -14.87 8.02 -39.26
N ALA A 226 -16.04 8.43 -38.76
CA ALA A 226 -17.32 7.99 -39.29
C ALA A 226 -17.32 8.31 -40.79
N GLY A 227 -17.43 7.26 -41.60
CA GLY A 227 -17.38 7.36 -43.05
C GLY A 227 -18.41 8.36 -43.55
N ALA A 228 -17.92 9.44 -44.16
CA ALA A 228 -18.75 10.31 -44.97
C ALA A 228 -19.17 9.52 -46.21
N THR A 229 -20.45 9.15 -46.28
CA THR A 229 -21.10 8.70 -47.50
C THR A 229 -20.96 9.76 -48.58
N ALA A 230 -20.25 9.41 -49.64
CA ALA A 230 -20.10 10.23 -50.84
C ALA A 230 -21.38 10.16 -51.69
N THR A 231 -22.08 11.28 -51.84
CA THR A 231 -22.95 11.56 -52.99
C THR A 231 -22.15 12.39 -53.99
N GLY A 232 -22.02 11.87 -55.21
CA GLY A 232 -21.07 12.37 -56.20
C GLY A 232 -21.48 13.65 -56.93
N THR A 233 -20.51 14.22 -57.65
CA THR A 233 -20.70 14.80 -58.99
C THR A 233 -19.32 14.98 -59.64
N ALA A 234 -19.33 14.86 -60.97
CA ALA A 234 -18.19 14.64 -61.85
C ALA A 234 -17.23 15.83 -62.00
N GLY A 235 -15.96 15.55 -62.32
CA GLY A 235 -14.96 16.57 -62.67
C GLY A 235 -13.57 16.01 -62.96
N THR A 236 -13.42 15.39 -64.13
CA THR A 236 -12.26 15.35 -65.06
C THR A 236 -10.82 15.46 -64.51
N ALA A 237 -10.03 14.40 -64.76
CA ALA A 237 -8.55 14.36 -64.63
C ALA A 237 -7.83 15.17 -65.73
N PRO A 238 -6.51 15.43 -65.62
CA PRO A 238 -5.58 14.46 -66.17
C PRO A 238 -4.27 14.20 -65.40
N SER A 239 -3.81 12.97 -65.61
CA SER A 239 -2.50 12.30 -65.53
C SER A 239 -1.17 13.09 -65.50
N SER A 240 -0.22 12.57 -64.70
CA SER A 240 1.16 12.14 -65.08
C SER A 240 1.95 11.80 -63.79
N SER A 241 2.28 10.54 -63.49
CA SER A 241 3.36 9.65 -64.00
C SER A 241 4.77 9.96 -63.46
N GLY A 242 5.36 8.96 -62.79
CA GLY A 242 6.80 8.83 -62.51
C GLY A 242 7.18 8.99 -61.03
N THR A 243 8.10 8.24 -60.42
CA THR A 243 9.00 7.16 -60.85
C THR A 243 9.54 6.50 -59.58
N ALA A 244 9.85 5.20 -59.65
CA ALA A 244 10.52 4.42 -58.61
C ALA A 244 11.93 4.91 -58.26
N ALA A 245 12.40 4.67 -57.02
CA ALA A 245 13.45 3.67 -56.72
C ALA A 245 14.08 3.87 -55.31
N PRO A 246 14.74 2.82 -54.74
CA PRO A 246 15.04 2.66 -53.31
C PRO A 246 16.54 2.75 -52.97
N ALA A 247 16.88 2.74 -51.67
CA ALA A 247 18.18 2.32 -51.07
C ALA A 247 18.23 2.85 -49.61
N ALA A 248 18.93 2.29 -48.63
CA ALA A 248 19.62 1.03 -48.42
C ALA A 248 19.97 0.96 -46.91
N ALA A 249 20.33 -0.24 -46.46
CA ALA A 249 20.69 -0.59 -45.10
C ALA A 249 21.90 0.14 -44.52
N THR A 250 21.97 0.22 -43.19
CA THR A 250 23.18 -0.08 -42.41
C THR A 250 22.76 -0.55 -41.01
N GLY A 251 23.24 -1.73 -40.62
CA GLY A 251 23.02 -2.29 -39.29
C GLY A 251 24.08 -1.83 -38.29
N THR A 252 23.82 -2.09 -37.02
CA THR A 252 24.85 -2.47 -36.05
C THR A 252 24.20 -3.25 -34.91
N THR A 253 24.85 -4.35 -34.59
CA THR A 253 24.52 -5.36 -33.59
C THR A 253 24.96 -4.89 -32.20
N GLY A 254 24.13 -5.15 -31.19
CA GLY A 254 24.45 -4.95 -29.78
C GLY A 254 23.83 -6.07 -28.96
N THR A 255 24.66 -7.06 -28.63
CA THR A 255 24.35 -8.29 -27.90
C THR A 255 24.00 -8.00 -26.43
N ALA A 256 22.90 -8.56 -25.91
CA ALA A 256 22.65 -8.67 -24.48
C ALA A 256 22.15 -10.07 -24.13
N ALA A 257 22.86 -10.72 -23.20
CA ALA A 257 22.65 -12.07 -22.68
C ALA A 257 21.43 -12.13 -21.72
N PRO A 258 20.91 -13.35 -21.43
CA PRO A 258 19.53 -13.52 -20.97
C PRO A 258 19.32 -13.38 -19.45
N ALA A 259 18.07 -13.05 -19.12
CA ALA A 259 17.52 -12.88 -17.78
C ALA A 259 17.63 -14.16 -16.93
N LYS A 260 18.01 -13.98 -15.66
CA LYS A 260 18.05 -15.05 -14.66
C LYS A 260 16.76 -15.04 -13.84
N GLU A 261 16.02 -16.11 -14.06
CA GLU A 261 14.91 -16.73 -13.33
C GLU A 261 14.89 -16.43 -11.82
N ALA A 262 13.75 -15.90 -11.35
CA ALA A 262 13.39 -15.80 -9.95
C ALA A 262 12.38 -16.91 -9.61
N ALA A 263 12.67 -17.66 -8.55
CA ALA A 263 11.76 -18.60 -7.91
C ALA A 263 12.19 -18.76 -6.43
N PRO A 264 11.32 -19.29 -5.57
CA PRO A 264 9.89 -19.03 -5.39
C PRO A 264 9.60 -18.15 -4.16
#